data_AF-A0A7C3YW53-F1
#
_entry.id   AF-A0A7C3YW53-F1
#
_cell.length_a   1.000
_cell.length_b   1.000
_cell.length_c   1.000
_cell.angle_alpha   90.00
_cell.angle_beta   90.00
_cell.angle_gamma   90.00
#
_symmetry.space_group_name_H-M   'P 1'
#
loop_
_entity.id
_entity.type
_entity.pdbx_description
1 polymer ?
#
loop_
_entity_poly.entity_id
_entity_poly.type
_entity_poly.pdbx_seq_one_letter_code
_entity_poly.pdbx_strand_id
1 'polypeptide(L)'
;MRYRKVFYIKFCIFILLIQFNLANADSKNLDLQTALKKMQDARSHSGYTFNQMEKCLFPYIATITDNWKSLPLLMRQSLIPMFQRPDKPDSYWYVSGLPKTFGTPHFKFHYTTQGPDAVISEDIFPMNGVPDLVDICAEAFEKSYRIEVEQLGYKAPIDDMWAKDNGGDRRYDVYLFSGPWLGFTMPEDPLSVQSTSMTISSYFGINSRVHELVGASEGKRYIETTCSHEFFHAIQFAYNYRSERWFMEATCTWMERMVYDGSEQGETDGNKYYTSQLNYWFRYPDWSLTKFDGWHEYGSVIWSIFLTERYDVEIIKDIFENMA
;
A
#
# COMPACT_ATOMS: atom_id res chain seq x y z
N MET A 1 -52.09 50.09 36.29
CA MET A 1 -50.66 49.75 36.39
C MET A 1 -50.48 48.43 37.13
N ARG A 2 -50.12 47.34 36.44
CA ARG A 2 -49.55 46.13 37.03
C ARG A 2 -48.74 45.40 35.96
N TYR A 3 -47.42 45.52 36.05
CA TYR A 3 -46.44 44.93 35.16
C TYR A 3 -46.44 43.40 35.31
N ARG A 4 -46.68 42.67 34.22
CA ARG A 4 -46.38 41.23 34.12
C ARG A 4 -44.91 41.07 33.72
N LYS A 5 -44.08 40.57 34.65
CA LYS A 5 -42.69 40.17 34.36
C LYS A 5 -42.72 38.89 33.53
N VAL A 6 -42.17 38.96 32.32
CA VAL A 6 -41.89 37.79 31.46
C VAL A 6 -40.59 37.16 31.96
N PHE A 7 -40.65 35.92 32.43
CA PHE A 7 -39.48 35.12 32.75
C PHE A 7 -38.93 34.50 31.45
N TYR A 8 -37.77 34.96 31.01
CA TYR A 8 -36.99 34.28 29.96
C TYR A 8 -36.20 33.15 30.61
N ILE A 9 -36.64 31.90 30.40
CA ILE A 9 -35.85 30.71 30.72
C ILE A 9 -34.84 30.55 29.59
N LYS A 10 -33.57 30.88 29.83
CA LYS A 10 -32.46 30.55 28.92
C LYS A 10 -32.24 29.04 28.98
N PHE A 11 -32.59 28.35 27.90
CA PHE A 11 -32.25 26.94 27.71
C PHE A 11 -30.78 26.88 27.23
N CYS A 12 -29.84 26.64 28.15
CA CYS A 12 -28.46 26.36 27.79
C CYS A 12 -28.38 24.93 27.25
N ILE A 13 -28.26 24.79 25.92
CA ILE A 13 -27.94 23.52 25.27
C ILE A 13 -26.47 23.23 25.57
N PHE A 14 -26.20 22.34 26.51
CA PHE A 14 -24.88 21.77 26.72
C PHE A 14 -24.65 20.71 25.63
N ILE A 15 -23.93 21.07 24.57
CA ILE A 15 -23.40 20.09 23.62
C ILE A 15 -22.30 19.34 24.35
N LEU A 16 -22.59 18.11 24.78
CA LEU A 16 -21.60 17.20 25.32
C LEU A 16 -20.68 16.77 24.17
N LEU A 17 -19.57 17.48 23.97
CA LEU A 17 -18.45 16.97 23.18
C LEU A 17 -17.86 15.80 23.96
N ILE A 18 -18.31 14.58 23.64
CA ILE A 18 -17.65 13.36 24.10
C ILE A 18 -16.34 13.27 23.31
N GLN A 19 -15.27 13.83 23.87
CA GLN A 19 -13.92 13.46 23.47
C GLN A 19 -13.68 12.03 23.96
N PHE A 20 -13.72 11.07 23.04
CA PHE A 20 -13.18 9.75 23.31
C PHE A 20 -11.66 9.85 23.39
N ASN A 21 -11.14 9.99 24.62
CA ASN A 21 -9.76 9.66 24.90
C ASN A 21 -9.66 8.13 24.86
N LEU A 22 -9.32 7.58 23.69
CA LEU A 22 -8.70 6.26 23.63
C LEU A 22 -7.34 6.42 24.31
N ALA A 23 -7.21 5.84 25.50
CA ALA A 23 -5.95 5.83 26.22
C ALA A 23 -4.85 5.23 25.34
N ASN A 24 -3.78 5.99 25.15
CA ASN A 24 -2.56 5.57 24.48
C ASN A 24 -2.04 4.27 25.12
N ALA A 25 -2.19 3.17 24.41
CA ALA A 25 -1.23 2.07 24.50
C ALA A 25 -0.01 2.47 23.67
N ASP A 26 1.19 2.21 24.19
CA ASP A 26 2.51 2.47 23.58
C ASP A 26 2.50 2.53 22.05
N SER A 27 3.09 3.58 21.47
CA SER A 27 3.17 3.86 20.02
C SER A 27 4.07 2.88 19.26
N LYS A 28 3.80 1.58 19.38
CA LYS A 28 4.45 0.50 18.63
C LYS A 28 3.84 0.33 17.23
N ASN A 29 2.65 0.88 17.01
CA ASN A 29 1.92 0.82 15.74
C ASN A 29 1.30 2.18 15.41
N LEU A 30 1.06 2.38 14.13
CA LEU A 30 0.28 3.46 13.56
C LEU A 30 -1.09 3.59 14.27
N ASP A 31 -1.50 4.81 14.62
CA ASP A 31 -2.75 5.00 15.35
C ASP A 31 -3.98 4.91 14.42
N LEU A 32 -5.07 4.37 14.97
CA LEU A 32 -6.30 4.10 14.22
C LEU A 32 -6.97 5.36 13.66
N GLN A 33 -6.86 6.51 14.34
CA GLN A 33 -7.48 7.75 13.86
C GLN A 33 -6.72 8.30 12.65
N THR A 34 -5.39 8.24 12.68
CA THR A 34 -4.54 8.55 11.53
C THR A 34 -4.85 7.61 10.36
N ALA A 35 -4.97 6.31 10.61
CA ALA A 35 -5.35 5.35 9.56
C ALA A 35 -6.70 5.66 8.92
N LEU A 36 -7.73 5.93 9.72
CA LEU A 36 -9.06 6.30 9.22
C LEU A 36 -9.03 7.59 8.39
N LYS A 37 -8.29 8.60 8.85
CA LYS A 37 -8.13 9.86 8.13
C LYS A 37 -7.40 9.66 6.80
N LYS A 38 -6.30 8.91 6.80
CA LYS A 38 -5.54 8.61 5.59
C LYS A 38 -6.36 7.86 4.56
N MET A 39 -7.16 6.88 5.00
CA MET A 39 -8.07 6.17 4.11
C MET A 39 -9.18 7.08 3.56
N GLN A 40 -9.71 7.99 4.37
CA GLN A 40 -10.67 8.99 3.89
C GLN A 40 -10.06 9.88 2.78
N ASP A 41 -8.83 10.35 2.97
CA ASP A 41 -8.11 11.15 1.99
C ASP A 41 -7.78 10.33 0.72
N ALA A 42 -7.47 9.04 0.88
CA ALA A 42 -7.10 8.10 -0.19
C ALA A 42 -8.19 7.91 -1.27
N ARG A 43 -9.44 8.29 -1.00
CA ARG A 43 -10.55 8.31 -1.97
C ARG A 43 -10.44 9.39 -3.04
N SER A 44 -9.48 10.30 -2.92
CA SER A 44 -9.43 11.47 -3.78
C SER A 44 -8.80 11.12 -5.13
N HIS A 45 -9.63 10.91 -6.16
CA HIS A 45 -9.15 10.59 -7.52
C HIS A 45 -8.62 11.82 -8.30
N SER A 46 -8.62 13.02 -7.69
CA SER A 46 -8.11 14.24 -8.33
C SER A 46 -7.74 15.30 -7.31
N GLY A 47 -7.03 16.36 -7.75
CA GLY A 47 -6.76 17.55 -6.95
C GLY A 47 -5.66 17.38 -5.89
N TYR A 48 -4.92 16.28 -5.92
CA TYR A 48 -3.74 16.06 -5.08
C TYR A 48 -2.45 16.38 -5.86
N THR A 49 -1.40 16.66 -5.10
CA THR A 49 -0.04 16.89 -5.58
C THR A 49 0.87 15.75 -5.15
N PHE A 50 2.02 15.61 -5.80
CA PHE A 50 2.98 14.57 -5.47
C PHE A 50 3.40 14.57 -3.99
N ASN A 51 3.56 15.75 -3.37
CA ASN A 51 3.96 15.88 -1.97
C ASN A 51 2.89 15.41 -0.96
N GLN A 52 1.65 15.19 -1.42
CA GLN A 52 0.57 14.68 -0.59
C GLN A 52 0.41 13.16 -0.71
N MET A 53 1.20 12.51 -1.58
CA MET A 53 1.08 11.08 -1.83
C MET A 53 1.72 10.28 -0.70
N GLU A 54 0.98 9.28 -0.22
CA GLU A 54 1.56 8.21 0.60
C GLU A 54 2.37 7.24 -0.25
N LYS A 55 3.46 6.70 0.30
CA LYS A 55 4.24 5.70 -0.45
C LYS A 55 3.50 4.38 -0.58
N CYS A 56 3.03 3.86 0.56
CA CYS A 56 2.28 2.62 0.65
C CYS A 56 1.05 2.83 1.54
N LEU A 57 -0.15 2.43 1.08
CA LEU A 57 -1.36 2.48 1.94
C LEU A 57 -1.53 1.27 2.84
N PHE A 58 -0.80 0.18 2.62
CA PHE A 58 -0.96 -1.06 3.36
C PHE A 58 -0.96 -0.87 4.89
N PRO A 59 -0.05 -0.08 5.51
CA PRO A 59 -0.08 0.15 6.95
C PRO A 59 -1.39 0.70 7.50
N TYR A 60 -2.04 1.60 6.76
CA TYR A 60 -3.32 2.19 7.14
C TYR A 60 -4.47 1.20 6.97
N ILE A 61 -4.48 0.46 5.86
CA ILE A 61 -5.43 -0.62 5.59
C ILE A 61 -5.34 -1.69 6.69
N ALA A 62 -4.13 -2.12 7.00
CA ALA A 62 -3.86 -3.12 8.02
C ALA A 62 -4.28 -2.66 9.41
N THR A 63 -3.98 -1.41 9.77
CA THR A 63 -4.38 -0.84 11.08
C THR A 63 -5.90 -0.84 11.25
N ILE A 64 -6.66 -0.51 10.22
CA ILE A 64 -8.13 -0.59 10.24
C ILE A 64 -8.60 -2.05 10.33
N THR A 65 -7.98 -2.94 9.56
CA THR A 65 -8.31 -4.38 9.51
C THR A 65 -8.06 -5.06 10.86
N ASP A 66 -6.92 -4.79 11.48
CA ASP A 66 -6.50 -5.36 12.77
C ASP A 66 -7.41 -4.84 13.91
N ASN A 67 -7.93 -3.62 13.77
CA ASN A 67 -8.88 -3.02 14.71
C ASN A 67 -10.34 -3.22 14.32
N TRP A 68 -10.66 -4.02 13.30
CA TRP A 68 -12.01 -4.09 12.75
C TRP A 68 -13.09 -4.36 13.82
N LYS A 69 -12.83 -5.31 14.72
CA LYS A 69 -13.78 -5.69 15.78
C LYS A 69 -14.00 -4.59 16.84
N SER A 70 -13.07 -3.65 17.02
CA SER A 70 -13.20 -2.55 17.98
C SER A 70 -13.95 -1.35 17.40
N LEU A 71 -14.09 -1.28 16.06
CA LEU A 71 -14.82 -0.21 15.40
C LEU A 71 -16.34 -0.26 15.64
N PRO A 72 -17.00 0.90 15.85
CA PRO A 72 -18.46 0.98 15.92
C PRO A 72 -19.13 0.34 14.68
N LEU A 73 -20.29 -0.28 14.87
CA LEU A 73 -20.99 -1.00 13.79
C LEU A 73 -21.23 -0.13 12.55
N LEU A 74 -21.68 1.12 12.73
CA LEU A 74 -21.92 2.05 11.63
C LEU A 74 -20.63 2.39 10.87
N MET A 75 -19.51 2.49 11.57
CA MET A 75 -18.21 2.76 10.96
C MET A 75 -17.74 1.55 10.14
N ARG A 76 -17.85 0.34 10.70
CA ARG A 76 -17.60 -0.88 9.93
C ARG A 76 -18.44 -0.94 8.66
N GLN A 77 -19.74 -0.68 8.76
CA GLN A 77 -20.63 -0.68 7.59
C GLN A 77 -20.17 0.32 6.51
N SER A 78 -19.72 1.52 6.90
CA SER A 78 -19.18 2.50 5.94
C SER A 78 -17.85 2.11 5.30
N LEU A 79 -17.09 1.22 5.92
CA LEU A 79 -15.75 0.80 5.47
C LEU A 79 -15.75 -0.54 4.73
N ILE A 80 -16.85 -1.31 4.74
CA ILE A 80 -16.95 -2.57 3.96
C ILE A 80 -16.57 -2.39 2.48
N PRO A 81 -17.01 -1.31 1.78
CA PRO A 81 -16.61 -1.05 0.40
C PRO A 81 -15.10 -1.00 0.16
N MET A 82 -14.29 -0.67 1.18
CA MET A 82 -12.82 -0.54 1.07
C MET A 82 -12.16 -1.86 0.67
N PHE A 83 -12.77 -2.98 1.04
CA PHE A 83 -12.26 -4.33 0.77
C PHE A 83 -12.78 -4.91 -0.55
N GLN A 84 -13.55 -4.15 -1.34
CA GLN A 84 -13.97 -4.59 -2.67
C GLN A 84 -12.97 -4.13 -3.72
N ARG A 85 -12.74 -4.95 -4.74
CA ARG A 85 -11.84 -4.63 -5.86
C ARG A 85 -12.28 -3.38 -6.63
N PRO A 86 -11.35 -2.54 -7.13
CA PRO A 86 -11.68 -1.22 -7.69
C PRO A 86 -12.59 -1.22 -8.93
N ASP A 87 -12.69 -2.33 -9.65
CA ASP A 87 -13.56 -2.48 -10.82
C ASP A 87 -15.04 -2.65 -10.46
N LYS A 88 -15.38 -2.87 -9.18
CA LYS A 88 -16.77 -3.10 -8.74
C LYS A 88 -17.52 -1.81 -8.39
N PRO A 89 -18.76 -1.62 -8.86
CA PRO A 89 -19.54 -0.40 -8.58
C PRO A 89 -19.80 -0.09 -7.10
N ASP A 90 -19.76 -1.09 -6.23
CA ASP A 90 -19.93 -0.95 -4.78
C ASP A 90 -18.60 -0.78 -4.04
N SER A 91 -17.47 -0.72 -4.75
CA SER A 91 -16.16 -0.48 -4.18
C SER A 91 -15.97 0.97 -3.73
N TYR A 92 -15.21 1.11 -2.65
CA TYR A 92 -14.75 2.40 -2.14
C TYR A 92 -13.91 3.19 -3.14
N TRP A 93 -13.26 2.47 -4.06
CA TRP A 93 -12.32 2.93 -5.07
C TRP A 93 -12.96 3.22 -6.42
N TYR A 94 -14.26 2.91 -6.58
CA TYR A 94 -14.92 2.97 -7.87
C TYR A 94 -15.28 4.39 -8.29
N VAL A 95 -14.88 4.77 -9.52
CA VAL A 95 -15.32 6.02 -10.19
C VAL A 95 -16.16 5.71 -11.42
N SER A 96 -15.53 5.12 -12.44
CA SER A 96 -16.17 4.79 -13.72
C SER A 96 -15.90 3.35 -14.17
N GLY A 97 -15.24 2.56 -13.32
CA GLY A 97 -14.75 1.22 -13.65
C GLY A 97 -13.44 1.21 -14.44
N LEU A 98 -12.86 0.02 -14.54
CA LEU A 98 -11.57 -0.25 -15.19
C LEU A 98 -11.75 -1.32 -16.28
N PRO A 99 -12.37 -0.98 -17.42
CA PRO A 99 -12.87 -1.97 -18.38
C PRO A 99 -11.79 -2.62 -19.27
N LYS A 100 -10.56 -2.08 -19.28
CA LYS A 100 -9.47 -2.62 -20.10
C LYS A 100 -8.61 -3.55 -19.25
N THR A 101 -8.14 -4.62 -19.89
CA THR A 101 -7.21 -5.56 -19.25
C THR A 101 -6.00 -5.84 -20.12
N PHE A 102 -4.86 -6.05 -19.47
CA PHE A 102 -3.62 -6.53 -20.08
C PHE A 102 -3.09 -7.68 -19.23
N GLY A 103 -2.55 -8.73 -19.85
CA GLY A 103 -2.18 -9.95 -19.14
C GLY A 103 -0.77 -10.39 -19.47
N THR A 104 -0.04 -10.79 -18.44
CA THR A 104 1.30 -11.39 -18.51
C THR A 104 1.23 -12.85 -18.03
N PRO A 105 2.35 -13.58 -17.92
CA PRO A 105 2.36 -14.92 -17.35
C PRO A 105 1.78 -14.99 -15.93
N HIS A 106 2.15 -14.07 -15.03
CA HIS A 106 1.78 -14.12 -13.61
C HIS A 106 0.71 -13.08 -13.21
N PHE A 107 0.54 -12.00 -13.97
CA PHE A 107 -0.28 -10.86 -13.56
C PHE A 107 -1.36 -10.48 -14.57
N LYS A 108 -2.41 -9.82 -14.07
CA LYS A 108 -3.48 -9.24 -14.86
C LYS A 108 -3.71 -7.80 -14.43
N PHE A 109 -3.55 -6.88 -15.38
CA PHE A 109 -3.64 -5.44 -15.17
C PHE A 109 -5.01 -4.95 -15.58
N HIS A 110 -5.68 -4.18 -14.72
CA HIS A 110 -6.98 -3.56 -14.97
C HIS A 110 -6.82 -2.04 -15.00
N TYR A 111 -7.31 -1.40 -16.06
CA TYR A 111 -7.14 0.04 -16.24
C TYR A 111 -8.26 0.67 -17.07
N THR A 112 -8.24 2.00 -17.14
CA THR A 112 -9.07 2.80 -18.05
C THR A 112 -8.20 3.82 -18.77
N THR A 113 -8.65 4.27 -19.94
CA THR A 113 -8.02 5.37 -20.71
C THR A 113 -8.91 6.63 -20.71
N GLN A 114 -9.92 6.66 -19.85
CA GLN A 114 -10.90 7.75 -19.73
C GLN A 114 -11.26 8.00 -18.28
N GLY A 115 -11.60 9.25 -17.98
CA GLY A 115 -12.01 9.67 -16.64
C GLY A 115 -10.84 9.94 -15.68
N PRO A 116 -11.12 10.19 -14.40
CA PRO A 116 -10.12 10.55 -13.39
C PRO A 116 -9.02 9.48 -13.19
N ASP A 117 -9.37 8.20 -13.37
CA ASP A 117 -8.46 7.07 -13.20
C ASP A 117 -7.65 6.73 -14.46
N ALA A 118 -7.81 7.48 -15.54
CA ALA A 118 -7.14 7.20 -16.80
C ALA A 118 -5.62 7.16 -16.64
N VAL A 119 -5.02 6.06 -17.10
CA VAL A 119 -3.59 6.02 -17.39
C VAL A 119 -3.27 6.99 -18.52
N ILE A 120 -2.06 7.55 -18.49
CA ILE A 120 -1.54 8.39 -19.57
C ILE A 120 -1.58 7.58 -20.89
N SER A 121 -1.95 8.22 -22.01
CA SER A 121 -2.33 7.50 -23.25
C SER A 121 -1.16 7.15 -24.17
N GLU A 122 0.05 7.56 -23.83
CA GLU A 122 1.27 7.28 -24.57
C GLU A 122 1.48 5.77 -24.71
N ASP A 123 1.81 5.35 -25.92
CA ASP A 123 2.06 3.96 -26.35
C ASP A 123 3.14 4.06 -27.44
N ILE A 124 4.39 4.23 -26.99
CA ILE A 124 5.53 4.57 -27.84
C ILE A 124 6.43 3.36 -28.00
N PHE A 125 6.74 2.66 -26.91
CA PHE A 125 7.66 1.53 -26.95
C PHE A 125 7.39 0.55 -25.81
N PRO A 126 6.86 -0.65 -26.12
CA PRO A 126 6.46 -1.12 -27.46
C PRO A 126 5.14 -0.47 -27.92
N MET A 127 5.03 -0.07 -29.20
CA MET A 127 3.76 0.41 -29.77
C MET A 127 2.78 -0.76 -30.01
N ASN A 128 2.12 -1.23 -28.95
CA ASN A 128 1.36 -2.49 -28.94
C ASN A 128 -0.16 -2.29 -28.70
N GLY A 129 -0.63 -1.05 -28.55
CA GLY A 129 -2.01 -0.71 -28.21
C GLY A 129 -2.30 -0.69 -26.70
N VAL A 130 -1.28 -0.87 -25.86
CA VAL A 130 -1.30 -0.80 -24.41
C VAL A 130 -0.51 0.44 -24.00
N PRO A 131 -1.03 1.29 -23.11
CA PRO A 131 -0.27 2.46 -22.70
C PRO A 131 1.05 2.10 -22.02
N ASP A 132 2.13 2.85 -22.29
CA ASP A 132 3.49 2.59 -21.81
C ASP A 132 3.54 2.45 -20.28
N LEU A 133 2.70 3.19 -19.54
CA LEU A 133 2.61 3.06 -18.08
C LEU A 133 2.16 1.65 -17.64
N VAL A 134 1.23 1.04 -18.37
CA VAL A 134 0.75 -0.32 -18.10
C VAL A 134 1.85 -1.32 -18.45
N ASP A 135 2.57 -1.13 -19.56
CA ASP A 135 3.71 -1.99 -19.93
C ASP A 135 4.86 -1.90 -18.90
N ILE A 136 5.21 -0.69 -18.44
CA ILE A 136 6.23 -0.49 -17.39
C ILE A 136 5.81 -1.17 -16.08
N CYS A 137 4.55 -1.01 -15.68
CA CYS A 137 4.00 -1.68 -14.50
C CYS A 137 4.06 -3.21 -14.65
N ALA A 138 3.71 -3.72 -15.83
CA ALA A 138 3.73 -5.14 -16.14
C ALA A 138 5.15 -5.73 -16.12
N GLU A 139 6.11 -5.06 -16.73
CA GLU A 139 7.52 -5.44 -16.68
C GLU A 139 8.04 -5.41 -15.24
N ALA A 140 7.67 -4.39 -14.47
CA ALA A 140 8.12 -4.25 -13.09
C ALA A 140 7.64 -5.39 -12.19
N PHE A 141 6.35 -5.78 -12.27
CA PHE A 141 5.82 -6.92 -11.51
C PHE A 141 6.42 -8.26 -11.95
N GLU A 142 6.58 -8.50 -13.26
CA GLU A 142 7.20 -9.73 -13.76
C GLU A 142 8.69 -9.82 -13.35
N LYS A 143 9.40 -8.69 -13.35
CA LYS A 143 10.77 -8.61 -12.85
C LYS A 143 10.84 -8.89 -11.35
N SER A 144 9.94 -8.31 -10.56
CA SER A 144 9.83 -8.60 -9.13
C SER A 144 9.53 -10.07 -8.86
N TYR A 145 8.61 -10.70 -9.61
CA TYR A 145 8.37 -12.14 -9.49
C TYR A 145 9.65 -12.95 -9.76
N ARG A 146 10.33 -12.67 -10.88
CA ARG A 146 11.58 -13.34 -11.25
C ARG A 146 12.65 -13.19 -10.17
N ILE A 147 12.89 -11.98 -9.66
CA ILE A 147 13.96 -11.74 -8.70
C ILE A 147 13.56 -12.26 -7.30
N GLU A 148 12.41 -11.87 -6.79
CA GLU A 148 12.00 -12.16 -5.41
C GLU A 148 11.64 -13.64 -5.23
N VAL A 149 10.89 -14.24 -6.16
CA VAL A 149 10.48 -15.65 -6.04
C VAL A 149 11.52 -16.59 -6.64
N GLU A 150 11.95 -16.37 -7.89
CA GLU A 150 12.77 -17.36 -8.58
C GLU A 150 14.26 -17.28 -8.23
N GLN A 151 14.82 -16.07 -8.05
CA GLN A 151 16.25 -15.90 -7.78
C GLN A 151 16.56 -15.89 -6.27
N LEU A 152 15.84 -15.10 -5.47
CA LEU A 152 16.01 -15.02 -4.02
C LEU A 152 15.33 -16.18 -3.27
N GLY A 153 14.40 -16.88 -3.94
CA GLY A 153 13.77 -18.08 -3.43
C GLY A 153 12.80 -17.82 -2.29
N TYR A 154 12.15 -16.65 -2.24
CA TYR A 154 11.04 -16.41 -1.33
C TYR A 154 9.82 -17.25 -1.75
N LYS A 155 8.93 -17.49 -0.79
CA LYS A 155 7.64 -18.13 -1.07
C LYS A 155 6.82 -17.27 -2.04
N ALA A 156 6.29 -17.88 -3.09
CA ALA A 156 5.36 -17.21 -4.00
C ALA A 156 4.11 -16.71 -3.25
N PRO A 157 3.56 -15.54 -3.59
CA PRO A 157 2.30 -15.07 -3.02
C PRO A 157 1.15 -16.05 -3.28
N ILE A 158 0.11 -15.98 -2.45
CA ILE A 158 -1.10 -16.78 -2.64
C ILE A 158 -1.80 -16.36 -3.93
N ASP A 159 -1.95 -17.28 -4.88
CA ASP A 159 -2.61 -17.03 -6.16
C ASP A 159 -4.10 -16.67 -6.03
N ASP A 160 -4.61 -15.96 -7.05
CA ASP A 160 -5.99 -15.47 -7.06
C ASP A 160 -7.02 -16.59 -7.28
N MET A 161 -6.59 -17.83 -7.55
CA MET A 161 -7.51 -18.94 -7.84
C MET A 161 -8.52 -19.19 -6.70
N TRP A 162 -8.13 -18.86 -5.46
CA TRP A 162 -8.95 -19.04 -4.26
C TRP A 162 -9.62 -17.75 -3.77
N ALA A 163 -9.33 -16.61 -4.40
CA ALA A 163 -9.98 -15.35 -4.09
C ALA A 163 -11.46 -15.43 -4.50
N LYS A 164 -12.35 -14.88 -3.65
CA LYS A 164 -13.79 -14.88 -3.93
C LYS A 164 -14.13 -14.17 -5.25
N ASP A 165 -13.38 -13.13 -5.56
CA ASP A 165 -13.34 -12.48 -6.86
C ASP A 165 -11.89 -12.56 -7.32
N ASN A 166 -11.63 -13.26 -8.43
CA ASN A 166 -10.28 -13.58 -8.89
C ASN A 166 -9.94 -12.89 -10.22
N GLY A 167 -10.68 -11.82 -10.55
CA GLY A 167 -10.52 -11.10 -11.80
C GLY A 167 -10.80 -11.94 -13.05
N GLY A 168 -11.32 -13.18 -12.90
CA GLY A 168 -11.65 -14.11 -13.97
C GLY A 168 -10.60 -15.18 -14.27
N ASP A 169 -9.41 -15.17 -13.64
CA ASP A 169 -8.43 -16.26 -13.79
C ASP A 169 -7.56 -16.43 -12.52
N ARG A 170 -6.33 -16.98 -12.64
CA ARG A 170 -5.46 -17.27 -11.48
C ARG A 170 -4.29 -16.32 -11.32
N ARG A 171 -4.13 -15.37 -12.25
CA ARG A 171 -3.06 -14.38 -12.20
C ARG A 171 -3.38 -13.35 -11.13
N TYR A 172 -2.35 -12.78 -10.54
CA TYR A 172 -2.55 -11.74 -9.53
C TYR A 172 -3.10 -10.47 -10.19
N ASP A 173 -4.17 -9.92 -9.63
CA ASP A 173 -4.79 -8.72 -10.16
C ASP A 173 -4.10 -7.43 -9.69
N VAL A 174 -3.77 -6.58 -10.65
CA VAL A 174 -3.15 -5.26 -10.46
C VAL A 174 -4.09 -4.20 -11.05
N TYR A 175 -4.56 -3.28 -10.22
CA TYR A 175 -5.48 -2.21 -10.63
C TYR A 175 -4.73 -0.88 -10.74
N LEU A 176 -4.73 -0.28 -11.92
CA LEU A 176 -4.18 1.05 -12.14
C LEU A 176 -5.28 2.10 -12.05
N PHE A 177 -5.24 2.92 -11.01
CA PHE A 177 -6.22 3.99 -10.77
C PHE A 177 -5.62 5.12 -9.93
N SER A 178 -6.34 6.22 -9.76
CA SER A 178 -5.80 7.44 -9.20
C SER A 178 -6.10 7.61 -7.70
N GLY A 179 -5.14 8.18 -6.95
CA GLY A 179 -5.34 8.57 -5.55
C GLY A 179 -4.10 9.22 -4.93
N PRO A 180 -4.15 9.81 -3.73
CA PRO A 180 -2.99 10.42 -3.08
C PRO A 180 -2.07 9.37 -2.43
N TRP A 181 -1.60 8.42 -3.23
CA TRP A 181 -0.72 7.31 -2.83
C TRP A 181 -0.01 6.72 -4.05
N LEU A 182 1.17 6.11 -3.91
CA LEU A 182 1.89 5.47 -5.02
C LEU A 182 1.38 4.06 -5.30
N GLY A 183 1.27 3.23 -4.26
CA GLY A 183 0.73 1.88 -4.36
C GLY A 183 0.16 1.36 -3.04
N PHE A 184 -0.44 0.17 -3.12
CA PHE A 184 -0.77 -0.63 -1.96
C PHE A 184 -1.05 -2.09 -2.34
N THR A 185 -0.86 -2.96 -1.36
CA THR A 185 -1.26 -4.36 -1.40
C THR A 185 -2.47 -4.55 -0.49
N MET A 186 -3.61 -4.90 -1.06
CA MET A 186 -4.85 -5.10 -0.31
C MET A 186 -4.94 -6.54 0.17
N PRO A 187 -4.95 -6.81 1.49
CA PRO A 187 -5.27 -8.13 2.01
C PRO A 187 -6.74 -8.48 1.72
N GLU A 188 -6.98 -9.69 1.21
CA GLU A 188 -8.32 -10.20 0.89
C GLU A 188 -8.76 -11.31 1.85
N ASP A 189 -8.72 -12.56 1.38
CA ASP A 189 -9.29 -13.70 2.09
C ASP A 189 -8.21 -14.45 2.87
N PRO A 190 -8.37 -14.68 4.19
CA PRO A 190 -7.42 -15.48 4.95
C PRO A 190 -7.53 -16.95 4.56
N LEU A 191 -6.41 -17.58 4.17
CA LEU A 191 -6.36 -19.00 3.79
C LEU A 191 -5.96 -19.90 4.98
N SER A 192 -5.11 -19.42 5.87
CA SER A 192 -4.68 -20.14 7.06
C SER A 192 -4.55 -19.17 8.23
N VAL A 193 -5.15 -19.53 9.37
CA VAL A 193 -5.17 -18.70 10.58
C VAL A 193 -4.71 -19.53 11.76
N GLN A 194 -3.58 -19.13 12.35
CA GLN A 194 -3.03 -19.67 13.58
C GLN A 194 -3.06 -18.62 14.69
N SER A 195 -2.57 -18.96 15.89
CA SER A 195 -2.51 -18.02 17.02
C SER A 195 -1.56 -16.86 16.75
N THR A 196 -0.40 -17.13 16.13
CA THR A 196 0.67 -16.16 15.87
C THR A 196 0.88 -15.84 14.39
N SER A 197 0.33 -16.66 13.48
CA SER A 197 0.46 -16.43 12.05
C SER A 197 -0.86 -16.45 11.29
N MET A 198 -0.89 -15.74 10.18
CA MET A 198 -2.02 -15.73 9.24
C MET A 198 -1.49 -15.56 7.82
N THR A 199 -1.94 -16.41 6.90
CA THR A 199 -1.67 -16.24 5.46
C THR A 199 -2.92 -15.73 4.76
N ILE A 200 -2.76 -14.79 3.84
CA ILE A 200 -3.86 -14.06 3.21
C ILE A 200 -3.55 -13.82 1.72
N SER A 201 -4.57 -13.94 0.87
CA SER A 201 -4.45 -13.53 -0.54
C SER A 201 -4.49 -12.00 -0.65
N SER A 202 -4.15 -11.48 -1.83
CA SER A 202 -4.12 -10.03 -2.05
C SER A 202 -4.24 -9.65 -3.52
N TYR A 203 -4.68 -8.41 -3.76
CA TYR A 203 -4.50 -7.72 -5.03
C TYR A 203 -3.67 -6.45 -4.85
N PHE A 204 -3.25 -5.85 -5.95
CA PHE A 204 -2.41 -4.64 -5.96
C PHE A 204 -3.18 -3.42 -6.49
N GLY A 205 -3.00 -2.26 -5.87
CA GLY A 205 -3.37 -0.97 -6.41
C GLY A 205 -2.12 -0.17 -6.76
N ILE A 206 -2.03 0.36 -7.98
CA ILE A 206 -0.92 1.20 -8.44
C ILE A 206 -1.47 2.51 -9.00
N ASN A 207 -0.80 3.61 -8.67
CA ASN A 207 -1.26 4.92 -9.06
C ASN A 207 -1.10 5.17 -10.58
N SER A 208 -2.20 5.50 -11.26
CA SER A 208 -2.22 5.71 -12.71
C SER A 208 -1.70 7.07 -13.18
N ARG A 209 -1.37 7.99 -12.25
CA ARG A 209 -1.11 9.42 -12.51
C ARG A 209 0.32 9.84 -12.14
N VAL A 210 1.15 8.93 -11.63
CA VAL A 210 2.52 9.26 -11.16
C VAL A 210 3.34 9.95 -12.26
N HIS A 211 3.28 9.43 -13.50
CA HIS A 211 3.97 10.00 -14.65
C HIS A 211 3.61 11.47 -14.90
N GLU A 212 2.35 11.84 -14.75
CA GLU A 212 1.89 13.22 -14.95
C GLU A 212 2.32 14.17 -13.82
N LEU A 213 2.51 13.63 -12.61
CA LEU A 213 2.86 14.41 -11.43
C LEU A 213 4.35 14.72 -11.31
N VAL A 214 5.21 13.81 -11.79
CA VAL A 214 6.68 13.95 -11.66
C VAL A 214 7.44 13.87 -12.98
N GLY A 215 6.75 13.65 -14.10
CA GLY A 215 7.36 13.44 -15.43
C GLY A 215 7.75 11.98 -15.67
N ALA A 216 7.95 11.60 -16.94
CA ALA A 216 8.11 10.20 -17.35
C ALA A 216 9.33 9.50 -16.71
N SER A 217 10.48 10.16 -16.62
CA SER A 217 11.70 9.55 -16.05
C SER A 217 11.55 9.23 -14.56
N GLU A 218 11.11 10.20 -13.77
CA GLU A 218 10.87 9.97 -12.33
C GLU A 218 9.64 9.08 -12.11
N GLY A 219 8.64 9.19 -12.99
CA GLY A 219 7.44 8.36 -12.96
C GLY A 219 7.76 6.89 -13.13
N LYS A 220 8.57 6.53 -14.13
CA LYS A 220 9.09 5.17 -14.33
C LYS A 220 9.78 4.68 -13.07
N ARG A 221 10.62 5.54 -12.47
CA ARG A 221 11.35 5.22 -11.24
C ARG A 221 10.43 4.85 -10.08
N TYR A 222 9.40 5.66 -9.86
CA TYR A 222 8.42 5.38 -8.81
C TYR A 222 7.63 4.09 -9.09
N ILE A 223 7.15 3.89 -10.32
CA ILE A 223 6.37 2.69 -10.67
C ILE A 223 7.21 1.42 -10.48
N GLU A 224 8.46 1.42 -10.96
CA GLU A 224 9.39 0.30 -10.77
C GLU A 224 9.55 -0.07 -9.29
N THR A 225 9.94 0.89 -8.46
CA THR A 225 10.14 0.65 -7.02
C THR A 225 8.83 0.28 -6.31
N THR A 226 7.72 0.96 -6.60
CA THR A 226 6.42 0.66 -6.00
C THR A 226 5.95 -0.74 -6.35
N CYS A 227 6.07 -1.20 -7.60
CA CYS A 227 5.65 -2.56 -7.96
C CYS A 227 6.43 -3.62 -7.19
N SER A 228 7.75 -3.45 -7.03
CA SER A 228 8.56 -4.37 -6.20
C SER A 228 8.19 -4.30 -4.72
N HIS A 229 8.00 -3.09 -4.19
CA HIS A 229 7.59 -2.88 -2.81
C HIS A 229 6.28 -3.61 -2.50
N GLU A 230 5.27 -3.40 -3.34
CA GLU A 230 3.94 -3.97 -3.14
C GLU A 230 3.95 -5.49 -3.39
N PHE A 231 4.65 -5.96 -4.42
CA PHE A 231 4.76 -7.40 -4.64
C PHE A 231 5.41 -8.12 -3.44
N PHE A 232 6.41 -7.51 -2.81
CA PHE A 232 7.04 -8.08 -1.63
C PHE A 232 6.09 -8.13 -0.41
N HIS A 233 5.15 -7.20 -0.27
CA HIS A 233 4.09 -7.34 0.74
C HIS A 233 3.24 -8.59 0.52
N ALA A 234 2.88 -8.92 -0.72
CA ALA A 234 2.13 -10.14 -1.01
C ALA A 234 2.94 -11.41 -0.68
N ILE A 235 4.27 -11.38 -0.87
CA ILE A 235 5.17 -12.44 -0.39
C ILE A 235 5.13 -12.52 1.14
N GLN A 236 5.26 -11.39 1.85
CA GLN A 236 5.20 -11.35 3.31
C GLN A 236 3.86 -11.89 3.83
N PHE A 237 2.75 -11.62 3.14
CA PHE A 237 1.43 -12.15 3.48
C PHE A 237 1.35 -13.67 3.33
N ALA A 238 2.10 -14.26 2.39
CA ALA A 238 2.21 -15.70 2.23
C ALA A 238 3.05 -16.36 3.34
N TYR A 239 3.94 -15.61 4.01
CA TYR A 239 4.62 -16.03 5.23
C TYR A 239 3.75 -15.80 6.46
N ASN A 240 3.50 -14.54 6.79
CA ASN A 240 2.69 -14.13 7.94
C ASN A 240 2.23 -12.67 7.82
N TYR A 241 0.96 -12.43 7.52
CA TYR A 241 0.33 -11.12 7.56
C TYR A 241 0.46 -10.41 8.91
N ARG A 242 0.62 -11.13 10.03
CA ARG A 242 0.78 -10.56 11.38
C ARG A 242 2.21 -10.13 11.71
N SER A 243 3.14 -10.20 10.76
CA SER A 243 4.49 -9.66 10.95
C SER A 243 4.46 -8.18 11.33
N GLU A 244 5.46 -7.75 12.09
CA GLU A 244 5.60 -6.39 12.58
C GLU A 244 5.68 -5.39 11.42
N ARG A 245 4.80 -4.38 11.41
CA ARG A 245 4.62 -3.46 10.27
C ARG A 245 5.91 -2.71 9.90
N TRP A 246 6.67 -2.26 10.89
CA TRP A 246 7.94 -1.57 10.63
C TRP A 246 8.91 -2.44 9.82
N PHE A 247 8.96 -3.75 10.12
CA PHE A 247 9.88 -4.68 9.47
C PHE A 247 9.40 -5.02 8.06
N MET A 248 8.08 -5.14 7.88
CA MET A 248 7.47 -5.30 6.55
C MET A 248 7.85 -4.14 5.62
N GLU A 249 7.62 -2.90 6.04
CA GLU A 249 7.96 -1.70 5.27
C GLU A 249 9.47 -1.55 5.04
N ALA A 250 10.29 -1.81 6.07
CA ALA A 250 11.75 -1.73 5.97
C ALA A 250 12.32 -2.77 4.99
N THR A 251 11.76 -3.98 4.96
CA THR A 251 12.20 -5.03 4.05
C THR A 251 11.64 -4.86 2.64
N CYS A 252 10.44 -4.31 2.45
CA CYS A 252 9.97 -3.88 1.14
C CYS A 252 10.87 -2.77 0.56
N THR A 253 11.22 -1.76 1.37
CA THR A 253 12.18 -0.71 0.97
C THR A 253 13.56 -1.28 0.62
N TRP A 254 14.00 -2.31 1.34
CA TRP A 254 15.24 -3.02 0.99
C TRP A 254 15.09 -3.79 -0.32
N MET A 255 13.94 -4.44 -0.54
CA MET A 255 13.67 -5.23 -1.74
C MET A 255 13.68 -4.39 -3.01
N GLU A 256 13.20 -3.14 -2.95
CA GLU A 256 13.31 -2.19 -4.05
C GLU A 256 14.75 -2.09 -4.59
N ARG A 257 15.76 -2.10 -3.72
CA ARG A 257 17.18 -2.07 -4.12
C ARG A 257 17.65 -3.39 -4.70
N MET A 258 17.09 -4.51 -4.23
CA MET A 258 17.48 -5.85 -4.66
C MET A 258 16.95 -6.15 -6.05
N VAL A 259 15.77 -5.63 -6.39
CA VAL A 259 15.16 -5.76 -7.71
C VAL A 259 15.74 -4.74 -8.70
N TYR A 260 16.02 -3.52 -8.25
CA TYR A 260 16.53 -2.42 -9.08
C TYR A 260 17.88 -1.94 -8.56
N ASP A 261 18.96 -2.55 -9.02
CA ASP A 261 20.33 -2.22 -8.60
C ASP A 261 21.06 -1.25 -9.55
N GLY A 262 20.42 -0.87 -10.67
CA GLY A 262 20.96 0.04 -11.68
C GLY A 262 21.91 -0.63 -12.68
N SER A 263 21.96 -1.97 -12.71
CA SER A 263 22.78 -2.75 -13.63
C SER A 263 22.18 -2.87 -15.03
N GLU A 264 20.84 -2.84 -15.19
CA GLU A 264 20.17 -2.89 -16.48
C GLU A 264 20.05 -1.50 -17.12
N GLN A 265 20.16 -1.41 -18.45
CA GLN A 265 20.15 -0.11 -19.11
C GLN A 265 18.77 0.56 -19.00
N GLY A 266 18.73 1.75 -18.43
CA GLY A 266 17.52 2.57 -18.34
C GLY A 266 16.58 2.19 -17.20
N GLU A 267 16.99 1.28 -16.32
CA GLU A 267 16.27 0.96 -15.09
C GLU A 267 16.53 1.97 -13.97
N THR A 268 15.72 1.90 -12.93
CA THR A 268 15.98 2.57 -11.65
C THR A 268 17.23 2.06 -10.96
N ASP A 269 18.00 2.97 -10.38
CA ASP A 269 19.03 2.63 -9.40
C ASP A 269 18.47 2.82 -7.98
N GLY A 270 18.01 1.72 -7.38
CA GLY A 270 17.44 1.68 -6.04
C GLY A 270 18.43 2.06 -4.94
N ASN A 271 19.74 1.95 -5.17
CA ASN A 271 20.77 2.40 -4.22
C ASN A 271 20.76 3.92 -4.02
N LYS A 272 20.29 4.68 -5.03
CA LYS A 272 20.14 6.13 -4.92
C LYS A 272 18.84 6.54 -4.21
N TYR A 273 17.84 5.67 -4.18
CA TYR A 273 16.47 6.02 -3.81
C TYR A 273 16.23 6.15 -2.31
N TYR A 274 16.77 5.23 -1.49
CA TYR A 274 16.53 5.25 -0.04
C TYR A 274 17.30 6.36 0.71
N THR A 275 18.09 7.18 0.01
CA THR A 275 18.88 8.27 0.60
C THR A 275 18.00 9.24 1.39
N SER A 276 16.78 9.53 0.92
CA SER A 276 15.88 10.46 1.62
C SER A 276 15.37 9.87 2.95
N GLN A 277 15.11 8.57 2.97
CA GLN A 277 14.66 7.77 4.11
C GLN A 277 15.79 7.68 5.15
N LEU A 278 17.02 7.38 4.71
CA LEU A 278 18.19 7.37 5.58
C LEU A 278 18.50 8.76 6.15
N ASN A 279 18.40 9.82 5.35
CA ASN A 279 18.58 11.20 5.82
C ASN A 279 17.56 11.58 6.89
N TYR A 280 16.31 11.09 6.79
CA TYR A 280 15.32 11.27 7.83
C TYR A 280 15.68 10.46 9.09
N TRP A 281 16.01 9.18 8.92
CA TRP A 281 16.37 8.26 10.00
C TRP A 281 17.55 8.78 10.84
N PHE A 282 18.62 9.24 10.20
CA PHE A 282 19.82 9.77 10.88
C PHE A 282 19.60 11.10 11.61
N ARG A 283 18.47 11.79 11.43
CA ARG A 283 18.09 12.94 12.27
C ARG A 283 17.56 12.53 13.63
N TYR A 284 17.15 11.27 13.78
CA TYR A 284 16.55 10.71 14.99
C TYR A 284 17.15 9.33 15.34
N PRO A 285 18.48 9.21 15.49
CA PRO A 285 19.15 7.92 15.69
C PRO A 285 18.85 7.27 17.04
N ASP A 286 18.26 8.02 17.98
CA ASP A 286 17.83 7.57 19.30
C ASP A 286 16.40 6.97 19.30
N TRP A 287 15.67 7.07 18.19
CA TRP A 287 14.35 6.46 18.07
C TRP A 287 14.44 4.94 17.87
N SER A 288 13.41 4.22 18.34
CA SER A 288 13.31 2.77 18.15
C SER A 288 13.20 2.41 16.67
N LEU A 289 13.82 1.30 16.24
CA LEU A 289 13.58 0.70 14.91
C LEU A 289 12.09 0.45 14.64
N THR A 290 11.32 0.23 15.70
CA THR A 290 9.87 -0.02 15.61
C THR A 290 9.02 1.26 15.55
N LYS A 291 9.64 2.43 15.48
CA LYS A 291 8.93 3.70 15.38
C LYS A 291 8.25 3.76 14.00
N PHE A 292 6.95 4.04 14.02
CA PHE A 292 6.12 4.14 12.82
C PHE A 292 5.52 5.55 12.74
N ASP A 293 5.84 6.31 11.69
CA ASP A 293 5.35 7.68 11.52
C ASP A 293 5.16 8.13 10.06
N GLY A 294 5.26 7.21 9.10
CA GLY A 294 5.20 7.50 7.67
C GLY A 294 6.58 7.68 7.04
N TRP A 295 7.66 7.70 7.83
CA TRP A 295 9.02 7.93 7.34
C TRP A 295 10.07 7.04 8.01
N HIS A 296 10.01 6.87 9.34
CA HIS A 296 11.04 6.18 10.10
C HIS A 296 11.10 4.67 9.79
N GLU A 297 9.95 4.05 9.53
CA GLU A 297 9.86 2.63 9.16
C GLU A 297 10.57 2.35 7.82
N TYR A 298 10.44 3.23 6.83
CA TYR A 298 11.17 3.11 5.56
C TYR A 298 12.67 3.36 5.76
N GLY A 299 13.04 4.29 6.66
CA GLY A 299 14.44 4.52 7.03
C GLY A 299 15.09 3.36 7.79
N SER A 300 14.27 2.54 8.44
CA SER A 300 14.71 1.33 9.13
C SER A 300 15.20 0.24 8.16
N VAL A 301 15.12 0.47 6.84
CA VAL A 301 15.86 -0.26 5.80
C VAL A 301 17.35 -0.44 6.14
N ILE A 302 17.95 0.52 6.87
CA ILE A 302 19.33 0.42 7.35
C ILE A 302 19.60 -0.87 8.12
N TRP A 303 18.59 -1.39 8.84
CA TRP A 303 18.69 -2.65 9.55
C TRP A 303 18.76 -3.84 8.59
N SER A 304 17.89 -3.88 7.58
CA SER A 304 17.90 -4.92 6.53
C SER A 304 19.22 -4.90 5.75
N ILE A 305 19.74 -3.70 5.45
CA ILE A 305 21.05 -3.52 4.82
C ILE A 305 22.15 -4.08 5.73
N PHE A 306 22.20 -3.68 7.00
CA PHE A 306 23.18 -4.17 7.95
C PHE A 306 23.15 -5.71 8.07
N LEU A 307 21.95 -6.30 8.20
CA LEU A 307 21.81 -7.76 8.30
C LEU A 307 22.38 -8.46 7.06
N THR A 308 22.02 -7.98 5.87
CA THR A 308 22.42 -8.64 4.62
C THR A 308 23.88 -8.41 4.24
N GLU A 309 24.50 -7.31 4.69
CA GLU A 309 25.94 -7.07 4.55
C GLU A 309 26.77 -7.84 5.59
N ARG A 310 26.22 -8.09 6.78
CA ARG A 310 26.93 -8.75 7.88
C ARG A 310 26.84 -10.27 7.82
N TYR A 311 25.71 -10.79 7.34
CA TYR A 311 25.44 -12.20 7.13
C TYR A 311 25.43 -12.44 5.62
N ASP A 312 24.31 -12.88 5.06
CA ASP A 312 24.09 -13.02 3.61
C ASP A 312 22.67 -12.57 3.27
N VAL A 313 22.33 -12.51 1.99
CA VAL A 313 21.02 -12.06 1.51
C VAL A 313 19.87 -12.92 2.04
N GLU A 314 20.11 -14.22 2.30
CA GLU A 314 19.09 -15.14 2.78
C GLU A 314 18.57 -14.83 4.19
N ILE A 315 19.32 -14.05 5.00
CA ILE A 315 18.94 -13.78 6.40
C ILE A 315 17.54 -13.19 6.55
N ILE A 316 17.10 -12.36 5.58
CA ILE A 316 15.76 -11.76 5.61
C ILE A 316 14.70 -12.84 5.38
N LYS A 317 14.95 -13.78 4.46
CA LYS A 317 14.05 -14.91 4.22
C LYS A 317 14.00 -15.83 5.43
N ASP A 318 15.14 -16.15 6.03
CA ASP A 318 15.22 -16.96 7.25
C ASP A 318 14.38 -16.36 8.38
N ILE A 319 14.42 -15.03 8.55
CA ILE A 319 13.58 -14.33 9.53
C ILE A 319 12.10 -14.57 9.25
N PHE A 320 11.64 -14.44 8.00
CA PHE A 320 10.23 -14.70 7.64
C PHE A 320 9.83 -16.17 7.81
N GLU A 321 10.69 -17.12 7.44
CA GLU A 321 10.46 -18.55 7.61
C GLU A 321 10.33 -18.95 9.10
N ASN A 322 11.07 -18.29 9.99
CA ASN A 322 10.97 -18.51 11.43
C ASN A 322 9.79 -17.77 12.09
N MET A 323 9.12 -16.85 11.38
CA MET A 323 7.91 -16.14 11.83
C MET A 323 6.59 -16.73 11.29
N ALA A 324 6.67 -17.71 10.38
CA ALA A 324 5.54 -18.29 9.64
C ALA A 324 4.67 -19.25 10.47
#